data_AF-A0A497J641-F1
#
_entry.id   AF-A0A497J641-F1
#
_cell.length_a   1.000
_cell.length_b   1.000
_cell.length_c   1.000
_cell.angle_alpha   90.00
_cell.angle_beta   90.00
_cell.angle_gamma   90.00
#
_symmetry.space_group_name_H-M   'P 1'
#
loop_
_entity.id
_entity.type
_entity.pdbx_description
1 polymer ?
#
loop_
_entity_poly.entity_id
_entity_poly.type
_entity_poly.pdbx_seq_one_letter_code
_entity_poly.pdbx_strand_id
1 'polypeptide(L)' 'MYMPLARLKRKITKEILWIYLLNLLKEREMYAYEIRKELERKFGFKPALITSYVVLYRLEKEGYVKSK' A
#
# COMPACT_ATOMS: atom_id res chain seq x y z
N MET A 1 -8.87 -20.05 -11.18
CA MET A 1 -8.64 -18.66 -11.63
C MET A 1 -7.47 -18.68 -12.61
N TYR A 2 -7.65 -18.18 -13.84
CA TYR A 2 -6.62 -18.22 -14.88
C TYR A 2 -5.29 -17.61 -14.39
N MET A 3 -4.19 -18.34 -14.59
CA MET A 3 -2.84 -17.98 -14.14
C MET A 3 -2.40 -16.54 -14.51
N PRO A 4 -2.74 -16.00 -15.71
CA PRO A 4 -2.44 -14.62 -16.08
C PRO A 4 -3.17 -13.55 -15.25
N LEU A 5 -4.45 -13.75 -14.93
CA LEU A 5 -5.23 -12.80 -14.13
C LEU A 5 -4.74 -12.77 -12.68
N ALA A 6 -4.37 -13.92 -12.12
CA ALA A 6 -3.76 -13.99 -10.80
C ALA A 6 -2.40 -13.25 -10.75
N ARG A 7 -1.59 -13.42 -11.79
CA ARG A 7 -0.32 -12.70 -11.97
C ARG A 7 -0.54 -11.19 -12.08
N LEU A 8 -1.50 -10.76 -12.91
CA LEU A 8 -1.84 -9.34 -13.07
C LEU A 8 -2.28 -8.73 -11.74
N LYS A 9 -3.23 -9.37 -11.04
CA LYS A 9 -3.71 -8.93 -9.72
C LYS A 9 -2.54 -8.75 -8.75
N ARG A 10 -1.60 -9.69 -8.69
CA ARG A 10 -0.41 -9.57 -7.83
C ARG A 10 0.46 -8.38 -8.20
N LYS A 11 0.74 -8.20 -9.49
CA LYS A 11 1.59 -7.13 -10.03
C LYS A 11 1.00 -5.74 -9.74
N ILE A 12 -0.31 -5.57 -9.90
CA ILE A 12 -0.96 -4.26 -9.74
C ILE A 12 -1.41 -3.95 -8.30
N THR A 13 -1.29 -4.89 -7.35
CA THR A 13 -1.69 -4.66 -5.94
C THR A 13 -0.53 -4.79 -4.97
N LYS A 14 0.11 -5.96 -4.91
CA LYS A 14 1.14 -6.26 -3.91
C LYS A 14 2.50 -5.71 -4.31
N GLU A 15 2.91 -5.92 -5.56
CA GLU A 15 4.27 -5.57 -6.00
C GLU A 15 4.45 -4.05 -6.14
N ILE A 16 3.38 -3.31 -6.43
CA ILE A 16 3.38 -1.85 -6.53
C ILE A 16 2.67 -1.16 -5.34
N LEU A 17 2.50 -1.85 -4.21
CA LEU A 17 1.77 -1.33 -3.04
C LEU A 17 2.30 0.05 -2.60
N TRP A 18 3.60 0.25 -2.70
CA TRP A 18 4.29 1.49 -2.33
C TRP A 18 3.74 2.73 -3.06
N ILE A 19 3.34 2.60 -4.34
CA ILE A 19 2.76 3.71 -5.11
C ILE A 19 1.44 4.16 -4.49
N TYR A 20 0.59 3.20 -4.12
CA TYR A 20 -0.69 3.52 -3.48
C TYR A 20 -0.48 4.15 -2.10
N LEU A 21 0.49 3.67 -1.32
CA LEU A 21 0.81 4.26 -0.02
C LEU A 21 1.29 5.71 -0.15
N LEU A 22 2.20 5.99 -1.08
CA LEU A 22 2.65 7.36 -1.36
C LEU A 22 1.52 8.24 -1.86
N ASN A 23 0.63 7.73 -2.71
CA ASN A 23 -0.54 8.46 -3.19
C ASN A 23 -1.47 8.84 -2.03
N LEU A 24 -1.74 7.92 -1.11
CA LEU A 24 -2.55 8.19 0.09
C LEU A 24 -1.89 9.21 1.02
N LEU A 25 -0.61 9.02 1.32
CA LEU A 25 0.14 9.91 2.22
C LEU A 25 0.39 11.30 1.65
N LYS A 26 0.32 11.46 0.31
CA LYS A 26 0.37 12.77 -0.35
C LYS A 26 -0.88 13.61 -0.07
N GLU A 27 -2.03 12.98 0.14
CA GLU A 27 -3.28 13.72 0.38
C GLU A 27 -3.37 14.26 1.81
N ARG A 28 -2.94 13.46 2.78
CA ARG A 28 -2.87 13.84 4.19
C ARG A 28 -2.00 12.86 4.97
N GLU A 29 -1.62 13.28 6.17
CA GLU A 29 -1.06 12.37 7.16
C GLU A 29 -2.11 11.33 7.55
N MET A 30 -1.68 10.06 7.60
CA MET A 30 -2.54 8.92 7.91
C MET A 30 -1.84 7.98 8.87
N TYR A 31 -2.58 7.48 9.84
CA TYR A 31 -2.14 6.34 10.63
C TYR A 31 -2.22 5.04 9.82
N ALA A 32 -1.39 4.06 10.16
CA ALA A 32 -1.34 2.76 9.47
C ALA A 32 -2.70 2.02 9.41
N TYR A 33 -3.58 2.21 10.40
CA TYR A 33 -4.92 1.63 10.40
C TYR A 33 -5.86 2.32 9.40
N GLU A 34 -5.69 3.63 9.15
CA GLU A 34 -6.48 4.38 8.18
C GLU A 34 -6.10 4.00 6.75
N ILE A 35 -4.79 3.81 6.50
CA ILE A 35 -4.26 3.42 5.20
C ILE A 35 -4.97 2.16 4.66
N ARG A 36 -5.23 1.15 5.50
CA ARG A 36 -5.96 -0.05 5.03
C ARG A 36 -7.40 0.24 4.64
N LYS A 37 -8.08 1.11 5.39
CA LYS A 37 -9.46 1.51 5.06
C LYS A 37 -9.49 2.28 3.75
N GLU A 38 -8.53 3.19 3.55
CA GLU A 38 -8.44 4.00 2.35
C GLU A 38 -8.01 3.19 1.11
N LEU A 39 -7.12 2.20 1.27
CA LEU A 39 -6.76 1.30 0.17
C LEU A 39 -7.97 0.51 -0.35
N GLU A 40 -8.77 -0.02 0.57
CA GLU A 40 -9.99 -0.75 0.23
C GLU A 40 -11.02 0.19 -0.40
N ARG A 41 -11.24 1.37 0.20
CA ARG A 41 -12.20 2.38 -0.27
C ARG A 41 -11.88 2.92 -1.66
N LYS A 42 -10.61 3.20 -1.95
CA LYS A 42 -10.19 3.85 -3.20
C LYS A 42 -9.78 2.90 -4.31
N PHE A 43 -9.17 1.77 -3.96
CA PHE A 43 -8.56 0.86 -4.94
C PHE A 43 -9.17 -0.54 -4.93
N GLY A 44 -10.16 -0.81 -4.06
CA GLY A 44 -10.91 -2.06 -4.06
C GLY A 44 -10.11 -3.28 -3.61
N PHE A 45 -8.99 -3.07 -2.90
CA PHE A 45 -8.20 -4.18 -2.35
C PHE A 45 -7.65 -3.86 -0.96
N LYS A 46 -7.48 -4.93 -0.16
CA LYS A 46 -6.97 -4.84 1.21
C LYS A 46 -5.70 -5.69 1.36
N PRO A 47 -4.50 -5.10 1.40
CA PRO A 47 -3.29 -5.86 1.68
C PRO A 47 -3.29 -6.36 3.13
N ALA A 48 -2.43 -7.34 3.43
CA ALA A 48 -2.20 -7.75 4.81
C ALA A 48 -1.58 -6.61 5.64
N LEU A 49 -1.85 -6.58 6.95
CA LEU A 49 -1.37 -5.53 7.85
C LEU A 49 0.16 -5.45 7.80
N ILE A 50 0.80 -6.59 8.01
CA ILE A 50 2.25 -6.76 8.02
C ILE A 50 2.85 -6.25 6.70
N THR A 51 2.23 -6.56 5.56
CA THR A 51 2.70 -6.08 4.24
C THR A 51 2.70 -4.56 4.16
N SER A 52 1.66 -3.90 4.70
CA SER A 52 1.58 -2.43 4.67
C SER A 52 2.66 -1.80 5.54
N TYR A 53 2.89 -2.33 6.75
CA TYR A 53 3.96 -1.87 7.64
C TYR A 53 5.36 -2.08 7.05
N VAL A 54 5.63 -3.25 6.46
CA VAL A 54 6.94 -3.53 5.84
C VAL A 54 7.23 -2.54 4.72
N VAL A 55 6.23 -2.19 3.90
CA VAL A 55 6.41 -1.21 2.83
C VAL A 55 6.59 0.20 3.39
N LEU A 56 5.81 0.62 4.39
CA LEU A 56 5.97 1.93 5.05
C LEU A 56 7.36 2.08 5.68
N TYR A 57 7.84 1.04 6.39
CA TYR A 57 9.17 1.05 7.00
C TYR A 57 10.28 1.18 5.95
N ARG A 58 10.16 0.52 4.80
CA ARG A 58 11.12 0.67 3.69
C ARG A 58 11.09 2.08 3.12
N LEU A 59 9.91 2.63 2.88
CA LEU A 59 9.75 4.01 2.39
C LEU A 59 10.35 5.03 3.36
N GLU A 60 10.21 4.82 4.67
CA GLU A 60 10.82 5.67 5.69
C GLU A 60 12.34 5.56 5.69
N LYS A 61 12.86 4.32 5.66
CA LYS A 61 14.31 4.06 5.60
C LYS A 61 14.96 4.69 4.36
N GLU A 62 14.24 4.72 3.25
CA GLU A 62 14.68 5.33 1.98
C GLU A 62 14.42 6.85 1.92
N GLY A 63 13.81 7.44 2.96
CA GLY A 63 13.61 8.88 3.10
C GLY A 63 12.39 9.44 2.36
N TYR A 64 11.49 8.61 1.85
CA TYR A 64 10.29 9.04 1.13
C TYR A 64 9.16 9.49 2.06
N VAL A 65 9.11 8.95 3.27
CA VAL A 65 8.10 9.29 4.29
C VAL A 65 8.78 9.38 5.66
N LYS A 66 8.09 9.96 6.65
CA LYS A 66 8.54 9.98 8.04
C LYS A 66 7.39 9.63 8.97
N SER A 67 7.66 8.79 9.96
CA SER A 67 6.77 8.64 11.11
C SER A 67 6.77 9.92 11.94
N LYS A 68 5.62 10.21 12.54
CA LYS A 68 5.44 11.24 13.56
C LYS A 68 5.11 10.57 14.89
#